data_AF-A0A2E5AJD2-F1
#
_entry.id   AF-A0A2E5AJD2-F1
#
_cell.length_a   1.000
_cell.length_b   1.000
_cell.length_c   1.000
_cell.angle_alpha   90.00
_cell.angle_beta   90.00
_cell.angle_gamma   90.00
#
_symmetry.space_group_name_H-M   'P 1'
#
loop_
_entity.id
_entity.type
_entity.pdbx_description
1 polymer ?
#
loop_
_entity_poly.entity_id
_entity_poly.type
_entity_poly.pdbx_seq_one_letter_code
_entity_poly.pdbx_strand_id
1 'polypeptide(L)' 'MSEKERYEELLFVSIEEQKMYRIESKKITHIYDISTSKYGVGNKKNSNKTPLGLHIIKEKHGDNVPINGRMVGRVFYGHI' A
#
# COMPACT_ATOMS: atom_id res chain seq x y z
N MET A 1 -23.24 3.36 11.75
CA MET A 1 -22.28 2.67 10.85
C MET A 1 -20.90 3.13 11.25
N SER A 2 -20.01 2.22 11.63
CA SER A 2 -18.59 2.59 11.82
C SER A 2 -18.01 2.96 10.45
N GLU A 3 -17.05 3.90 10.38
CA GLU A 3 -16.45 4.32 9.09
C GLU A 3 -15.86 3.15 8.28
N LYS A 4 -15.52 2.03 8.94
CA LYS A 4 -15.02 0.81 8.30
C LYS A 4 -16.07 0.05 7.48
N GLU A 5 -17.36 0.32 7.68
CA GLU A 5 -18.46 -0.38 7.00
C GLU A 5 -18.83 0.23 5.63
N ARG A 6 -18.12 1.27 5.17
CA ARG A 6 -18.39 1.91 3.87
C ARG A 6 -17.66 1.30 2.67
N TYR A 7 -16.66 0.46 2.89
CA TYR A 7 -15.81 -0.04 1.81
C TYR A 7 -16.02 -1.54 1.60
N GLU A 8 -16.31 -1.93 0.37
CA GLU A 8 -16.43 -3.34 -0.03
C GLU A 8 -15.08 -4.06 -0.05
N GLU A 9 -13.99 -3.31 -0.23
CA GLU A 9 -12.61 -3.80 -0.23
C GLU A 9 -11.71 -2.90 0.61
N LEU A 10 -10.83 -3.51 1.42
CA LEU A 10 -9.86 -2.83 2.28
C LEU A 10 -8.51 -3.56 2.25
N LEU A 11 -7.44 -2.78 2.31
CA LEU A 11 -6.11 -3.26 2.65
C LEU A 11 -5.81 -2.86 4.09
N PHE A 12 -5.76 -3.84 4.99
CA PHE A 12 -5.39 -3.60 6.38
C PHE A 12 -3.90 -3.93 6.57
N VAL A 13 -3.13 -2.93 6.98
CA VAL A 13 -1.69 -3.06 7.22
C VAL A 13 -1.43 -3.19 8.70
N SER A 14 -0.93 -4.35 9.12
CA SER A 14 -0.47 -4.61 10.48
C SER A 14 1.04 -4.36 10.57
N ILE A 15 1.41 -3.28 11.26
CA ILE A 15 2.82 -2.91 11.45
C ILE A 15 3.51 -3.87 12.43
N GLU A 16 2.80 -4.34 13.45
CA GLU A 16 3.37 -5.26 14.45
C GLU A 16 3.70 -6.62 13.82
N GLU A 17 2.79 -7.14 12.99
CA GLU A 17 2.95 -8.46 12.37
C GLU A 17 3.75 -8.42 11.07
N GLN A 18 4.02 -7.23 10.52
CA GLN A 18 4.59 -7.05 9.17
C GLN A 18 3.78 -7.82 8.10
N LYS A 19 2.44 -7.73 8.21
CA LYS A 19 1.49 -8.35 7.29
C LYS A 19 0.54 -7.32 6.71
N MET A 20 0.13 -7.53 5.47
CA MET A 20 -1.01 -6.84 4.85
C MET A 20 -2.13 -7.84 4.55
N TYR A 21 -3.33 -7.52 4.98
CA TYR A 21 -4.53 -8.30 4.77
C TYR A 21 -5.41 -7.63 3.74
N ARG A 22 -5.76 -8.36 2.68
CA ARG A 22 -6.80 -7.93 1.74
C ARG A 22 -8.14 -8.45 2.24
N ILE A 23 -9.05 -7.53 2.50
CA ILE A 23 -10.37 -7.81 3.05
C ILE A 23 -11.40 -7.42 2.00
N GLU A 24 -12.19 -8.38 1.51
CA GLU A 24 -13.28 -8.18 0.56
C GLU A 24 -14.57 -8.70 1.18
N SER A 25 -15.65 -7.90 1.13
CA SER A 25 -16.95 -8.25 1.72
C SER A 25 -16.83 -8.84 3.14
N LYS A 26 -15.99 -8.20 3.98
CA LYS A 26 -15.68 -8.57 5.38
C LYS A 26 -14.94 -9.90 5.58
N LYS A 27 -14.35 -10.47 4.52
CA LYS A 27 -13.52 -11.69 4.60
C LYS A 27 -12.10 -11.38 4.18
N ILE A 28 -11.12 -11.95 4.88
CA ILE A 28 -9.73 -11.92 4.45
C ILE A 28 -9.61 -12.86 3.24
N THR A 29 -9.22 -12.33 2.09
CA THR A 29 -9.01 -13.13 0.88
C THR A 29 -7.54 -13.42 0.63
N HIS A 30 -6.64 -12.52 1.06
CA HIS A 30 -5.20 -12.69 0.90
C HIS A 30 -4.42 -12.12 2.09
N ILE A 31 -3.26 -12.71 2.35
CA ILE A 31 -2.29 -12.25 3.35
C ILE A 31 -0.95 -12.12 2.63
N TYR A 32 -0.31 -10.97 2.78
CA TYR A 32 0.99 -10.68 2.18
C TYR A 32 2.02 -10.40 3.27
N ASP A 33 3.22 -10.95 3.10
CA ASP A 33 4.42 -10.48 3.79
C ASP A 33 4.79 -9.09 3.27
N ILE A 34 5.03 -8.16 4.19
CA ILE A 34 5.41 -6.78 3.85
C ILE A 34 6.56 -6.32 4.73
N SER A 35 7.17 -5.20 4.35
CA SER A 35 8.07 -4.46 5.22
C SER A 35 7.59 -3.01 5.30
N THR A 36 7.33 -2.51 6.51
CA THR A 36 7.05 -1.08 6.74
C THR A 36 8.35 -0.30 6.98
N SER A 37 8.27 1.03 7.08
CA SER A 37 9.46 1.83 7.34
C SER A 37 10.19 1.41 8.61
N LYS A 38 11.53 1.24 8.51
CA LYS A 38 12.40 1.02 9.67
C LYS A 38 12.38 2.18 10.69
N TYR A 39 11.91 3.36 10.29
CA TYR A 39 11.79 4.54 11.15
C TYR A 39 10.47 4.54 11.97
N GLY A 40 9.67 3.49 11.83
CA GLY A 40 8.40 3.29 12.53
C GLY A 40 7.27 4.15 11.96
N VAL A 41 6.31 4.45 12.83
CA VAL A 41 5.07 5.16 12.48
C VAL A 41 5.16 6.67 12.69
N GLY A 42 4.50 7.44 11.82
CA GLY A 42 4.33 8.88 12.01
C GLY A 42 3.97 9.66 10.75
N ASN A 43 3.40 10.85 10.95
CA ASN A 43 2.85 11.69 9.87
C ASN A 43 3.67 12.97 9.62
N LYS A 44 4.81 13.14 10.28
CA LYS A 44 5.65 14.34 10.09
C LYS A 44 6.28 14.32 8.71
N LYS A 45 6.16 15.43 7.97
CA LYS A 45 6.81 15.62 6.67
C LYS A 45 8.31 15.32 6.77
N ASN A 46 8.85 14.64 5.76
CA ASN A 46 10.27 14.23 5.67
C ASN A 46 10.75 13.28 6.78
N SER A 47 9.86 12.65 7.54
CA SER A 47 10.27 11.71 8.61
C SER A 47 10.62 10.31 8.11
N ASN A 48 10.33 10.01 6.84
CA ASN A 48 10.44 8.67 6.25
C ASN A 48 9.66 7.59 7.00
N LYS A 49 8.72 7.96 7.87
CA LYS A 49 7.88 7.04 8.62
C LYS A 49 6.65 6.62 7.83
N THR A 50 6.09 5.46 8.18
CA THR A 50 4.82 5.00 7.63
C THR A 50 3.67 5.74 8.34
N PRO A 51 2.82 6.48 7.63
CA PRO A 51 1.70 7.19 8.23
C PRO A 51 0.62 6.22 8.72
N LEU A 52 -0.03 6.59 9.83
CA LEU A 52 -1.20 5.86 10.36
C LEU A 52 -2.49 6.49 9.86
N GLY A 53 -3.54 5.68 9.77
CA GLY A 53 -4.89 6.11 9.42
C GLY A 53 -5.38 5.53 8.11
N LEU A 54 -6.59 5.96 7.72
CA LEU A 54 -7.21 5.53 6.48
C LEU A 54 -6.62 6.28 5.29
N HIS A 55 -6.16 5.53 4.30
CA HIS A 55 -5.62 6.05 3.06
C HIS A 55 -6.42 5.46 1.89
N ILE A 56 -6.44 6.18 0.77
CA ILE A 56 -7.09 5.74 -0.47
C ILE A 56 -6.02 5.56 -1.56
N ILE A 57 -6.16 4.49 -2.35
CA ILE A 57 -5.33 4.30 -3.54
C ILE A 57 -5.80 5.30 -4.59
N LYS A 58 -4.94 6.27 -4.92
CA LYS A 58 -5.23 7.27 -5.95
C LYS A 58 -4.94 6.77 -7.36
N GLU A 59 -3.83 6.04 -7.51
CA GLU A 59 -3.28 5.63 -8.81
C GLU A 59 -2.41 4.38 -8.63
N LYS A 60 -2.33 3.55 -9.68
CA LYS A 60 -1.42 2.40 -9.79
C LYS A 60 -0.61 2.57 -11.08
N HIS A 61 0.70 2.33 -11.00
CA HIS A 61 1.64 2.46 -12.11
C HIS A 61 2.38 1.15 -12.33
N GLY A 62 2.72 0.82 -13.57
CA GLY A 62 3.57 -0.35 -13.88
C GLY A 62 2.91 -1.49 -14.66
N ASP A 63 1.60 -1.42 -14.93
CA ASP A 63 0.83 -2.51 -15.57
C ASP A 63 1.41 -2.96 -16.93
N ASN A 64 1.93 -2.01 -17.71
CA ASN A 64 2.52 -2.26 -19.03
C ASN A 64 4.06 -2.12 -19.04
N VAL A 65 4.70 -2.20 -17.87
CA VAL A 65 6.16 -2.08 -17.76
C VAL A 65 6.77 -3.49 -17.80
N PRO A 66 7.71 -3.77 -18.71
CA PRO A 66 8.34 -5.09 -18.77
C PRO A 66 9.15 -5.35 -17.49
N ILE A 67 9.45 -6.63 -17.24
CA ILE A 67 10.36 -7.02 -16.16
C ILE A 67 11.68 -6.25 -16.32
N ASN A 68 12.19 -5.72 -15.20
CA ASN A 68 13.36 -4.82 -15.11
C ASN A 68 13.16 -3.41 -15.68
N GLY A 69 11.99 -3.07 -16.24
CA GLY A 69 11.71 -1.75 -16.77
C GLY A 69 11.83 -0.64 -15.72
N ARG A 70 12.63 0.39 -16.02
CA ARG A 70 12.88 1.51 -15.12
C ARG A 70 11.88 2.65 -15.36
N MET A 71 11.15 3.02 -14.31
CA MET A 71 10.24 4.18 -14.32
C MET A 71 10.92 5.40 -13.69
N VAL A 72 10.75 6.58 -14.31
CA VAL A 72 11.18 7.87 -13.75
C VAL A 72 9.95 8.77 -13.63
N GLY A 73 9.67 9.25 -12.43
CA GLY A 73 8.51 10.11 -12.19
C GLY A 73 7.16 9.47 -12.53
N ARG A 74 7.01 8.16 -12.35
CA ARG A 74 5.84 7.33 -12.71
C ARG A 74 5.66 7.05 -14.22
N VAL A 75 6.61 7.45 -15.07
CA VAL A 75 6.55 7.21 -16.52
C VAL A 75 7.62 6.21 -16.94
N PHE A 76 7.27 5.28 -17.83
CA PHE A 76 8.20 4.35 -18.46
C PHE A 76 8.64 4.89 -19.83
N TYR A 77 9.94 4.99 -20.05
CA TYR A 77 10.54 5.56 -21.26
C TYR A 77 11.20 4.52 -22.17
N GLY A 78 10.94 3.22 -21.93
CA GLY A 78 11.55 2.14 -22.73
C GLY A 78 12.90 1.64 -22.23
N HIS A 79 13.37 2.10 -21.05
CA HIS A 79 14.64 1.65 -20.46
C HIS A 79 14.44 0.39 -19.61
N ILE A 80 15.21 -0.66 -19.90
CA ILE A 80 15.27 -1.93 -19.15
C ILE A 80 16.63 -2.02 -18.48
#